data_AF-A0A3E0HQH7-F1
#
_entry.id   AF-A0A3E0HQH7-F1
#
_cell.length_a   1.000
_cell.length_b   1.000
_cell.length_c   1.000
_cell.angle_alpha   90.00
_cell.angle_beta   90.00
_cell.angle_gamma   90.00
#
_symmetry.space_group_name_H-M   'P 1'
#
loop_
_entity.id
_entity.type
_entity.pdbx_description
1 polymer ?
#
loop_
_entity_poly.entity_id
_entity_poly.type
_entity_poly.pdbx_seq_one_letter_code
_entity_poly.pdbx_strand_id
1 'polypeptide(L)'
;MYARSVMADACVRVAPVAVPRARRAPARPLGRTLAELDHLHVADRLDFLREVQSDFAGRLDIEPGRWRNIEGVLEFFRDNELARPGSWMSIVDASILEGLQRGTAIALGLSEDTHGNPGSAEWASYLRRLSDGELDRRSVHDAAWSRAEQAATEHGVALARTLGVAPSAAEWRFYQFSQVYRWVMRNEPTALLALGGPLMNPAIRELRMPFLSWFTDVGTPVPAYRGCAFAWALSRLNPVGGAFSGLGLLVAYLPNLFEDFLIDTGRR
;
A
#
# COMPACT_ATOMS: atom_id res chain seq x y z
N MET A 1 32.55 56.03 -44.22
CA MET A 1 31.12 55.72 -44.40
C MET A 1 30.86 54.37 -43.73
N TYR A 2 30.45 54.35 -42.46
CA TYR A 2 30.15 53.13 -41.70
C TYR A 2 28.79 53.36 -41.03
N ALA A 3 27.76 52.64 -41.49
CA ALA A 3 26.44 52.65 -40.88
C ALA A 3 26.30 51.42 -39.98
N ARG A 4 26.17 51.64 -38.67
CA ARG A 4 25.76 50.62 -37.70
C ARG A 4 24.24 50.49 -37.75
N SER A 5 23.75 49.31 -38.11
CA SER A 5 22.34 48.93 -37.96
C SER A 5 22.12 48.45 -36.52
N VAL A 6 21.18 49.07 -35.81
CA VAL A 6 20.67 48.62 -34.52
C VAL A 6 19.28 48.06 -34.77
N MET A 7 19.14 46.74 -34.78
CA MET A 7 17.83 46.09 -34.69
C MET A 7 17.53 45.87 -33.21
N ALA A 8 16.49 46.55 -32.72
CA ALA A 8 15.90 46.31 -31.42
C ALA A 8 14.83 45.22 -31.59
N ASP A 9 15.09 44.04 -31.02
CA ASP A 9 14.17 42.91 -31.01
C ASP A 9 13.22 43.06 -29.81
N ALA A 10 11.94 43.34 -30.09
CA ALA A 10 10.91 43.49 -29.06
C ALA A 10 10.28 42.13 -28.75
N CYS A 11 10.84 41.41 -27.78
CA CYS A 11 10.22 40.21 -27.22
C CYS A 11 8.96 40.58 -26.42
N VAL A 12 7.77 40.29 -26.97
CA VAL A 12 6.50 40.37 -26.26
C VAL A 12 6.42 39.22 -25.23
N ARG A 13 6.49 39.56 -23.93
CA ARG A 13 6.19 38.63 -22.84
C ARG A 13 4.69 38.37 -22.77
N VAL A 14 4.26 37.15 -23.11
CA VAL A 14 2.91 36.66 -22.81
C VAL A 14 2.88 36.23 -21.33
N ALA A 15 2.03 36.86 -20.53
CA ALA A 15 1.84 36.49 -19.13
C ALA A 15 1.14 35.11 -19.03
N PRO A 16 1.53 34.23 -18.09
CA PRO A 16 0.87 32.96 -17.90
C PRO A 16 -0.59 33.18 -17.45
N VAL A 17 -1.52 32.54 -18.16
CA VAL A 17 -2.93 32.49 -17.77
C VAL A 17 -3.03 31.71 -16.47
N ALA A 18 -3.53 32.34 -15.41
CA ALA A 18 -3.79 31.69 -14.13
C ALA A 18 -4.89 30.63 -14.33
N VAL A 19 -4.51 29.35 -14.23
CA VAL A 19 -5.47 28.25 -14.15
C VAL A 19 -6.26 28.41 -12.85
N PRO A 20 -7.59 28.50 -12.88
CA PRO A 20 -8.39 28.57 -11.66
C PRO A 20 -8.11 27.33 -10.82
N ARG A 21 -7.59 27.51 -9.59
CA ARG A 21 -7.55 26.44 -8.59
C ARG A 21 -8.99 26.01 -8.35
N ALA A 22 -9.34 24.81 -8.82
CA ALA A 22 -10.62 24.20 -8.51
C ALA A 22 -10.82 24.25 -6.98
N ARG A 23 -11.91 24.88 -6.54
CA ARG A 23 -12.30 24.87 -5.12
C ARG A 23 -12.51 23.40 -4.74
N ARG A 24 -11.59 22.86 -3.93
CA ARG A 24 -11.74 21.52 -3.36
C ARG A 24 -13.03 21.50 -2.55
N ALA A 25 -13.84 20.46 -2.74
CA ALA A 25 -14.99 20.22 -1.87
C ALA A 25 -14.50 20.14 -0.41
N PRO A 26 -15.32 20.56 0.57
CA PRO A 26 -14.95 20.40 1.97
C PRO A 26 -14.67 18.92 2.26
N ALA A 27 -13.52 18.67 2.90
CA ALA A 27 -13.11 17.32 3.29
C ALA A 27 -14.23 16.65 4.10
N ARG A 28 -14.62 15.45 3.69
CA ARG A 28 -15.61 14.66 4.45
C ARG A 28 -14.99 14.32 5.81
N PRO A 29 -15.73 14.44 6.92
CA PRO A 29 -15.17 14.13 8.24
C PRO A 29 -14.67 12.67 8.30
N LEU A 30 -13.53 12.46 8.93
CA LEU A 30 -13.05 11.13 9.32
C LEU A 30 -14.07 10.48 10.27
N GLY A 31 -14.19 9.15 10.24
CA GLY A 31 -15.05 8.41 11.16
C GLY A 31 -16.10 7.52 10.49
N ARG A 32 -15.93 7.15 9.21
CA ARG A 32 -16.74 6.08 8.62
C ARG A 32 -16.50 4.79 9.42
N THR A 33 -17.59 4.15 9.79
CA THR A 33 -17.59 2.84 10.42
C THR A 33 -17.15 1.76 9.43
N LEU A 34 -16.70 0.62 9.95
CA LEU A 34 -16.40 -0.55 9.13
C LEU A 34 -17.59 -0.95 8.23
N ALA A 35 -18.82 -0.92 8.74
CA ALA A 35 -20.00 -1.25 7.95
C ALA A 35 -20.18 -0.29 6.76
N GLU A 36 -20.01 1.01 6.97
CA GLU A 36 -20.08 2.00 5.90
C GLU A 36 -18.99 1.79 4.84
N LEU A 37 -17.77 1.42 5.26
CA LEU A 37 -16.67 1.11 4.35
C LEU A 37 -16.89 -0.20 3.58
N ASP A 38 -17.41 -1.24 4.24
CA ASP A 38 -17.75 -2.52 3.62
C ASP A 38 -18.80 -2.35 2.52
N HIS A 39 -19.74 -1.42 2.71
CA HIS A 39 -20.75 -1.09 1.70
C HIS A 39 -20.21 -0.29 0.50
N LEU A 40 -19.03 0.34 0.60
CA LEU A 40 -18.43 1.05 -0.53
C LEU A 40 -17.90 0.09 -1.58
N HIS A 41 -18.05 0.46 -2.86
CA HIS A 41 -17.31 -0.19 -3.93
C HIS A 41 -15.82 0.12 -3.77
N VAL A 42 -14.96 -0.77 -4.29
CA VAL A 42 -13.49 -0.60 -4.20
C VAL A 42 -13.01 0.72 -4.81
N ALA A 43 -13.66 1.20 -5.88
CA ALA A 43 -13.36 2.50 -6.47
C ALA A 43 -13.61 3.66 -5.46
N ASP A 44 -14.73 3.64 -4.75
CA ASP A 44 -15.05 4.65 -3.74
C ASP A 44 -14.11 4.58 -2.52
N ARG A 45 -13.62 3.37 -2.20
CA ARG A 45 -12.59 3.17 -1.16
C ARG A 45 -11.25 3.77 -1.55
N LEU A 46 -10.87 3.64 -2.82
CA LEU A 46 -9.66 4.24 -3.36
C LEU A 46 -9.73 5.78 -3.31
N ASP A 47 -10.86 6.35 -3.70
CA ASP A 47 -11.08 7.79 -3.61
C ASP A 47 -11.09 8.26 -2.15
N PHE A 48 -11.76 7.53 -1.26
CA PHE A 48 -11.71 7.77 0.18
C PHE A 48 -10.27 7.75 0.74
N LEU A 49 -9.45 6.76 0.37
CA LEU A 49 -8.07 6.67 0.84
C LEU A 49 -7.23 7.89 0.38
N ARG A 50 -7.44 8.32 -0.87
CA ARG A 50 -6.77 9.51 -1.43
C ARG A 50 -7.21 10.79 -0.73
N GLU A 51 -8.48 10.91 -0.38
CA GLU A 51 -9.00 12.02 0.44
C GLU A 51 -8.35 12.03 1.84
N VAL A 52 -8.29 10.87 2.51
CA VAL A 52 -7.62 10.75 3.82
C VAL A 52 -6.15 11.17 3.71
N GLN A 53 -5.43 10.73 2.68
CA GLN A 53 -4.05 11.12 2.44
C GLN A 53 -3.91 12.64 2.25
N SER A 54 -4.76 13.24 1.40
CA SER A 54 -4.55 14.62 0.96
C SER A 54 -5.10 15.68 1.90
N ASP A 55 -6.19 15.39 2.61
CA ASP A 55 -6.91 16.37 3.41
C ASP A 55 -6.59 16.26 4.90
N PHE A 56 -6.17 15.06 5.36
CA PHE A 56 -5.89 14.79 6.75
C PHE A 56 -4.42 14.45 6.99
N ALA A 57 -3.90 13.41 6.35
CA ALA A 57 -2.51 13.00 6.56
C ALA A 57 -1.51 14.09 6.13
N GLY A 58 -1.84 14.89 5.11
CA GLY A 58 -1.05 16.07 4.72
C GLY A 58 -1.03 17.22 5.74
N ARG A 59 -1.80 17.13 6.83
CA ARG A 59 -1.70 18.05 7.98
C ARG A 59 -0.66 17.61 9.00
N LEU A 60 -0.18 16.37 8.89
CA LEU A 60 1.01 15.89 9.59
C LEU A 60 2.21 16.29 8.73
N ASP A 61 3.34 16.64 9.35
CA ASP A 61 4.57 17.00 8.64
C ASP A 61 5.28 15.76 8.11
N ILE A 62 4.60 15.03 7.21
CA ILE A 62 5.03 13.76 6.64
C ILE A 62 5.00 13.84 5.11
N GLU A 63 5.94 13.15 4.46
CA GLU A 63 5.95 13.10 2.99
C GLU A 63 4.64 12.49 2.45
N PRO A 64 4.16 12.99 1.30
CA PRO A 64 2.95 12.46 0.67
C PRO A 64 3.14 11.01 0.21
N GLY A 65 2.03 10.29 0.06
CA GLY A 65 2.02 8.96 -0.56
C GLY A 65 2.32 7.80 0.40
N ARG A 66 2.11 7.97 1.71
CA ARG A 66 2.32 6.89 2.69
C ARG A 66 1.37 5.71 2.54
N TRP A 67 0.27 5.91 1.81
CA TRP A 67 -0.75 4.90 1.54
C TRP A 67 -0.72 4.33 0.12
N ARG A 68 0.29 4.67 -0.68
CA ARG A 68 0.38 4.22 -2.08
C ARG A 68 0.39 2.71 -2.21
N ASN A 69 0.98 1.99 -1.25
CA ASN A 69 0.87 0.54 -1.17
C ASN A 69 -0.59 0.04 -1.17
N ILE A 70 -1.41 0.61 -0.28
CA ILE A 70 -2.83 0.25 -0.14
C ILE A 70 -3.61 0.70 -1.38
N GLU A 71 -3.25 1.84 -2.00
CA GLU A 71 -3.80 2.22 -3.31
C GLU A 71 -3.55 1.13 -4.35
N GLY A 72 -2.34 0.57 -4.43
CA GLY A 72 -2.01 -0.53 -5.34
C GLY A 72 -2.82 -1.80 -5.07
N VAL A 73 -3.09 -2.14 -3.80
CA VAL A 73 -3.96 -3.27 -3.43
C VAL A 73 -5.41 -3.01 -3.88
N LEU A 74 -5.94 -1.81 -3.64
CA LEU A 74 -7.30 -1.44 -4.04
C LEU A 74 -7.46 -1.35 -5.56
N GLU A 75 -6.46 -0.83 -6.28
CA GLU A 75 -6.43 -0.84 -7.75
C GLU A 75 -6.48 -2.27 -8.28
N PHE A 76 -5.71 -3.19 -7.68
CA PHE A 76 -5.76 -4.60 -8.02
C PHE A 76 -7.14 -5.22 -7.76
N PHE A 77 -7.74 -4.97 -6.58
CA PHE A 77 -9.07 -5.46 -6.26
C PHE A 77 -10.14 -4.95 -7.22
N ARG A 78 -10.09 -3.66 -7.58
CA ARG A 78 -10.98 -3.05 -8.55
C ARG A 78 -10.86 -3.74 -9.91
N ASP A 79 -9.64 -3.87 -10.42
CA ASP A 79 -9.38 -4.39 -11.77
C ASP A 79 -9.70 -5.89 -11.90
N ASN A 80 -9.81 -6.61 -10.77
CA ASN A 80 -10.13 -8.04 -10.72
C ASN A 80 -11.52 -8.34 -10.11
N GLU A 81 -12.34 -7.32 -9.90
CA GLU A 81 -13.70 -7.41 -9.30
C GLU A 81 -13.74 -8.16 -7.95
N LEU A 82 -12.69 -8.00 -7.14
CA LEU A 82 -12.57 -8.59 -5.81
C LEU A 82 -13.16 -7.67 -4.74
N ALA A 83 -13.18 -8.14 -3.49
CA ALA A 83 -13.67 -7.35 -2.33
C ALA A 83 -15.08 -6.75 -2.54
N ARG A 84 -16.00 -7.52 -3.14
CA ARG A 84 -17.41 -7.12 -3.27
C ARG A 84 -18.05 -6.91 -1.89
N PRO A 85 -18.90 -5.88 -1.68
CA PRO A 85 -19.52 -5.62 -0.39
C PRO A 85 -20.09 -6.86 0.31
N GLY A 86 -19.82 -7.01 1.60
CA GLY A 86 -20.21 -8.15 2.42
C GLY A 86 -19.42 -9.44 2.18
N SER A 87 -18.47 -9.47 1.22
CA SER A 87 -17.55 -10.59 1.08
C SER A 87 -16.52 -10.61 2.21
N TRP A 88 -15.91 -11.78 2.43
CA TRP A 88 -14.83 -11.91 3.42
C TRP A 88 -13.70 -10.91 3.16
N MET A 89 -13.22 -10.83 1.92
CA MET A 89 -12.16 -9.90 1.53
C MET A 89 -12.57 -8.44 1.71
N SER A 90 -13.84 -8.12 1.46
CA SER A 90 -14.40 -6.78 1.63
C SER A 90 -14.39 -6.32 3.09
N ILE A 91 -14.79 -7.19 4.02
CA ILE A 91 -14.78 -6.92 5.47
C ILE A 91 -13.35 -6.72 5.97
N VAL A 92 -12.41 -7.54 5.51
CA VAL A 92 -10.99 -7.44 5.89
C VAL A 92 -10.40 -6.12 5.39
N ASP A 93 -10.62 -5.77 4.13
CA ASP A 93 -10.15 -4.50 3.55
C ASP A 93 -10.80 -3.28 4.23
N ALA A 94 -12.11 -3.32 4.48
CA ALA A 94 -12.82 -2.27 5.22
C ALA A 94 -12.23 -2.05 6.62
N SER A 95 -11.81 -3.12 7.30
CA SER A 95 -11.12 -3.04 8.60
C SER A 95 -9.76 -2.34 8.51
N ILE A 96 -9.01 -2.54 7.43
CA ILE A 96 -7.74 -1.83 7.20
C ILE A 96 -8.00 -0.33 7.05
N LEU A 97 -8.99 0.04 6.24
CA LEU A 97 -9.35 1.43 5.99
C LEU A 97 -9.94 2.12 7.23
N GLU A 98 -10.71 1.39 8.05
CA GLU A 98 -11.21 1.89 9.33
C GLU A 98 -10.04 2.17 10.30
N GLY A 99 -9.13 1.21 10.46
CA GLY A 99 -7.95 1.39 11.29
C GLY A 99 -7.12 2.59 10.84
N LEU A 100 -6.89 2.74 9.53
CA LEU A 100 -6.09 3.84 8.98
C LEU A 100 -6.75 5.20 9.21
N GLN A 101 -8.04 5.37 8.89
CA GLN A 101 -8.71 6.66 9.05
C GLN A 101 -8.81 7.07 10.52
N ARG A 102 -9.08 6.11 11.42
CA ARG A 102 -9.20 6.36 12.86
C ARG A 102 -7.83 6.65 13.45
N GLY A 103 -6.82 5.89 13.06
CA GLY A 103 -5.44 6.18 13.43
C GLY A 103 -4.98 7.56 12.97
N THR A 104 -5.40 8.00 11.77
CA THR A 104 -5.16 9.37 11.28
C THR A 104 -5.87 10.41 12.14
N ALA A 105 -7.14 10.19 12.50
CA ALA A 105 -7.88 11.09 13.39
C ALA A 105 -7.23 11.20 14.77
N ILE A 106 -6.76 10.07 15.32
CA ILE A 106 -6.07 10.00 16.61
C ILE A 106 -4.70 10.69 16.55
N ALA A 107 -3.92 10.49 15.48
CA ALA A 107 -2.63 11.15 15.29
C ALA A 107 -2.78 12.68 15.26
N LEU A 108 -3.85 13.18 14.64
CA LEU A 108 -4.18 14.60 14.56
C LEU A 108 -4.84 15.18 15.83
N GLY A 109 -5.12 14.36 16.84
CA GLY A 109 -5.83 14.79 18.05
C GLY A 109 -7.30 15.16 17.81
N LEU A 110 -7.91 14.66 16.74
CA LEU A 110 -9.31 14.93 16.39
C LEU A 110 -10.29 13.95 17.03
N SER A 111 -9.82 12.78 17.46
CA SER A 111 -10.62 11.73 18.10
C SER A 111 -9.73 10.79 18.91
N GLU A 112 -10.33 10.08 19.88
CA GLU A 112 -9.70 8.94 20.58
C GLU A 112 -10.41 7.61 20.26
N ASP A 113 -11.45 7.64 19.42
CA ASP A 113 -12.28 6.47 19.12
C ASP A 113 -11.61 5.50 18.13
N THR A 114 -11.22 4.33 18.65
CA THR A 114 -10.63 3.22 17.88
C THR A 114 -11.68 2.26 17.30
N HIS A 115 -12.93 2.35 17.76
CA HIS A 115 -14.02 1.41 17.46
C HIS A 115 -13.70 -0.07 17.77
N GLY A 116 -12.75 -0.31 18.67
CA GLY A 116 -12.26 -1.66 18.98
C GLY A 116 -11.30 -2.24 17.93
N ASN A 117 -10.98 -1.50 16.87
CA ASN A 117 -9.98 -1.89 15.87
C ASN A 117 -8.57 -1.56 16.38
N PRO A 118 -7.74 -2.56 16.76
CA PRO A 118 -6.40 -2.33 17.30
C PRO A 118 -5.45 -1.67 16.29
N GLY A 119 -5.72 -1.83 14.99
CA GLY A 119 -4.98 -1.14 13.94
C GLY A 119 -5.04 0.39 14.05
N SER A 120 -6.11 0.95 14.62
CA SER A 120 -6.24 2.39 14.85
C SER A 120 -5.12 2.95 15.71
N ALA A 121 -4.78 2.26 16.81
CA ALA A 121 -3.73 2.70 17.72
C ALA A 121 -2.33 2.58 17.09
N GLU A 122 -2.09 1.49 16.36
CA GLU A 122 -0.83 1.26 15.65
C GLU A 122 -0.62 2.26 14.51
N TRP A 123 -1.66 2.58 13.73
CA TRP A 123 -1.59 3.62 12.70
C TRP A 123 -1.33 5.00 13.30
N ALA A 124 -1.98 5.34 14.42
CA ALA A 124 -1.72 6.58 15.13
C ALA A 124 -0.27 6.68 15.62
N SER A 125 0.26 5.58 16.19
CA SER A 125 1.66 5.50 16.62
C SER A 125 2.61 5.67 15.44
N TYR A 126 2.39 4.93 14.35
CA TYR A 126 3.19 5.05 13.13
C TYR A 126 3.22 6.50 12.62
N LEU A 127 2.06 7.15 12.51
CA LEU A 127 1.95 8.51 11.98
C LEU A 127 2.65 9.57 12.85
N ARG A 128 2.53 9.48 14.18
CA ARG A 128 3.23 10.39 15.09
C ARG A 128 4.74 10.20 15.00
N ARG A 129 5.21 8.96 15.09
CA ARG A 129 6.64 8.62 14.98
C ARG A 129 7.23 9.02 13.63
N LEU A 130 6.44 8.92 12.56
CA LEU A 130 6.83 9.41 11.24
C LEU A 130 7.00 10.93 11.22
N SER A 131 6.02 11.66 11.79
CA SER A 131 6.06 13.12 11.90
C SER A 131 7.21 13.61 12.80
N ASP A 132 7.55 12.83 13.83
CA ASP A 132 8.63 13.14 14.77
C ASP A 132 10.03 12.77 14.22
N GLY A 133 10.10 12.22 13.00
CA GLY A 133 11.36 11.83 12.35
C GLY A 133 11.99 10.54 12.90
N GLU A 134 11.27 9.75 13.71
CA GLU A 134 11.78 8.52 14.32
C GLU A 134 11.83 7.31 13.37
N LEU A 135 11.29 7.46 12.15
CA LEU A 135 11.16 6.41 11.14
C LEU A 135 12.06 6.68 9.92
N ASP A 136 13.22 7.28 10.14
CA ASP A 136 14.25 7.57 9.13
C ASP A 136 14.90 6.30 8.54
N ARG A 137 15.06 5.27 9.38
CA ARG A 137 15.59 3.96 8.98
C ARG A 137 14.48 3.11 8.38
N ARG A 138 14.69 2.70 7.12
CA ARG A 138 13.73 1.89 6.35
C ARG A 138 13.22 0.65 7.08
N SER A 139 14.09 -0.12 7.73
CA SER A 139 13.70 -1.31 8.49
C SER A 139 12.76 -1.00 9.67
N VAL A 140 12.94 0.14 10.34
CA VAL A 140 12.08 0.56 11.46
C VAL A 140 10.74 1.07 10.93
N HIS A 141 10.80 1.86 9.86
CA HIS A 141 9.65 2.35 9.13
C HIS A 141 8.74 1.19 8.66
N ASP A 142 9.31 0.25 7.89
CA ASP A 142 8.58 -0.87 7.30
C ASP A 142 8.00 -1.78 8.38
N ALA A 143 8.74 -2.01 9.47
CA ALA A 143 8.24 -2.78 10.60
C ALA A 143 7.06 -2.09 11.32
N ALA A 144 7.10 -0.75 11.47
CA ALA A 144 6.01 0.00 12.08
C ALA A 144 4.76 0.02 11.19
N TRP A 145 4.92 0.29 9.90
CA TRP A 145 3.84 0.25 8.92
C TRP A 145 3.19 -1.15 8.85
N SER A 146 4.02 -2.20 8.77
CA SER A 146 3.57 -3.60 8.70
C SER A 146 2.82 -4.05 9.96
N ARG A 147 3.16 -3.54 11.15
CA ARG A 147 2.40 -3.82 12.38
C ARG A 147 1.01 -3.17 12.35
N ALA A 148 0.93 -1.93 11.90
CA ALA A 148 -0.34 -1.22 11.82
C ALA A 148 -1.30 -1.86 10.81
N GLU A 149 -0.82 -2.21 9.62
CA GLU A 149 -1.61 -2.98 8.65
C GLU A 149 -1.96 -4.37 9.20
N GLN A 150 -1.03 -5.07 9.86
CA GLN A 150 -1.32 -6.39 10.43
C GLN A 150 -2.45 -6.37 11.44
N ALA A 151 -2.40 -5.45 12.41
CA ALA A 151 -3.39 -5.36 13.46
C ALA A 151 -4.80 -5.07 12.90
N ALA A 152 -4.90 -4.18 11.90
CA ALA A 152 -6.16 -3.88 11.24
C ALA A 152 -6.68 -5.07 10.41
N THR A 153 -5.80 -5.77 9.71
CA THR A 153 -6.16 -6.95 8.91
C THR A 153 -6.64 -8.10 9.79
N GLU A 154 -5.91 -8.43 10.86
CA GLU A 154 -6.29 -9.50 11.80
C GLU A 154 -7.63 -9.22 12.49
N HIS A 155 -7.88 -7.95 12.82
CA HIS A 155 -9.17 -7.51 13.33
C HIS A 155 -10.30 -7.81 12.33
N GLY A 156 -10.11 -7.49 11.05
CA GLY A 156 -11.07 -7.78 9.99
C GLY A 156 -11.31 -9.27 9.80
N VAL A 157 -10.26 -10.10 9.89
CA VAL A 157 -10.38 -11.57 9.83
C VAL A 157 -11.20 -12.10 11.02
N ALA A 158 -10.95 -11.58 12.22
CA ALA A 158 -11.70 -11.96 13.41
C ALA A 158 -13.17 -11.53 13.30
N LEU A 159 -13.44 -10.32 12.81
CA LEU A 159 -14.79 -9.80 12.62
C LEU A 159 -15.56 -10.58 11.55
N ALA A 160 -14.95 -10.90 10.42
CA ALA A 160 -15.59 -11.73 9.40
C ALA A 160 -16.04 -13.08 9.98
N ARG A 161 -15.22 -13.67 10.87
CA ARG A 161 -15.57 -14.89 11.60
C ARG A 161 -16.75 -14.69 12.55
N THR A 162 -16.81 -13.60 13.31
CA THR A 162 -17.96 -13.35 14.22
C THR A 162 -19.25 -13.08 13.44
N LEU A 163 -19.15 -12.52 12.24
CA LEU A 163 -20.27 -12.31 11.31
C LEU A 163 -20.67 -13.57 10.53
N GLY A 164 -19.94 -14.70 10.69
CA GLY A 164 -20.22 -15.94 9.98
C GLY A 164 -19.83 -15.93 8.50
N VAL A 165 -19.03 -14.96 8.06
CA VAL A 165 -18.54 -14.84 6.69
C VAL A 165 -17.20 -15.55 6.57
N ALA A 166 -17.16 -16.66 5.81
CA ALA A 166 -15.95 -17.46 5.63
C ALA A 166 -15.19 -17.08 4.34
N PRO A 167 -13.85 -17.14 4.33
CA PRO A 167 -13.08 -16.98 3.11
C PRO A 167 -13.25 -18.19 2.20
N SER A 168 -13.22 -17.96 0.89
CA SER A 168 -12.89 -18.99 -0.08
C SER A 168 -11.44 -19.49 0.12
N ALA A 169 -11.12 -20.65 -0.44
CA ALA A 169 -9.77 -21.19 -0.37
C ALA A 169 -8.72 -20.27 -1.03
N ALA A 170 -9.11 -19.55 -2.09
CA ALA A 170 -8.26 -18.56 -2.75
C ALA A 170 -8.02 -17.33 -1.85
N GLU A 171 -9.08 -16.76 -1.27
CA GLU A 171 -8.95 -15.63 -0.32
C GLU A 171 -8.08 -16.00 0.88
N TRP A 172 -8.24 -17.20 1.43
CA TRP A 172 -7.41 -17.66 2.55
C TRP A 172 -5.93 -17.80 2.17
N ARG A 173 -5.62 -18.35 0.99
CA ARG A 173 -4.24 -18.44 0.49
C ARG A 173 -3.67 -17.05 0.18
N PHE A 174 -4.46 -16.16 -0.40
CA PHE A 174 -4.07 -14.77 -0.63
C PHE A 174 -3.73 -14.06 0.68
N TYR A 175 -4.55 -14.24 1.72
CA TYR A 175 -4.26 -13.77 3.06
C TYR A 175 -2.93 -14.31 3.59
N GLN A 176 -2.64 -15.60 3.45
CA GLN A 176 -1.35 -16.18 3.83
C GLN A 176 -0.17 -15.53 3.10
N PHE A 177 -0.30 -15.19 1.81
CA PHE A 177 0.75 -14.43 1.10
C PHE A 177 0.95 -13.03 1.70
N SER A 178 -0.12 -12.33 2.07
CA SER A 178 0.01 -11.04 2.76
C SER A 178 0.73 -11.16 4.11
N GLN A 179 0.59 -12.30 4.81
CA GLN A 179 1.36 -12.59 6.03
C GLN A 179 2.86 -12.70 5.76
N VAL A 180 3.24 -13.38 4.66
CA VAL A 180 4.63 -13.49 4.24
C VAL A 180 5.19 -12.12 3.86
N TYR A 181 4.45 -11.32 3.10
CA TYR A 181 4.83 -9.95 2.75
C TYR A 181 5.11 -9.11 4.00
N ARG A 182 4.18 -9.07 4.95
CA ARG A 182 4.35 -8.36 6.22
C ARG A 182 5.50 -8.92 7.06
N TRP A 183 5.73 -10.23 7.03
CA TRP A 183 6.90 -10.84 7.68
C TRP A 183 8.21 -10.37 7.04
N VAL A 184 8.28 -10.30 5.70
CA VAL A 184 9.45 -9.78 4.97
C VAL A 184 9.77 -8.35 5.40
N MET A 185 8.76 -7.47 5.46
CA MET A 185 8.92 -6.08 5.92
C MET A 185 9.49 -5.97 7.35
N ARG A 186 9.12 -6.91 8.24
CA ARG A 186 9.58 -6.92 9.64
C ARG A 186 10.93 -7.61 9.84
N ASN A 187 11.37 -8.41 8.87
CA ASN A 187 12.55 -9.27 8.99
C ASN A 187 13.49 -9.09 7.79
N GLU A 188 13.75 -7.84 7.41
CA GLU A 188 14.59 -7.48 6.25
C GLU A 188 15.93 -8.26 6.21
N PRO A 189 16.74 -8.35 7.29
CA PRO A 189 17.99 -9.10 7.23
C PRO A 189 17.80 -10.58 6.86
N THR A 190 16.77 -11.22 7.42
CA THR A 190 16.46 -12.62 7.12
C THR A 190 15.93 -12.79 5.69
N ALA A 191 15.10 -11.86 5.22
CA ALA A 191 14.62 -11.85 3.84
C ALA A 191 15.78 -11.69 2.84
N LEU A 192 16.72 -10.79 3.11
CA LEU A 192 17.93 -10.60 2.30
C LEU A 192 18.82 -11.82 2.27
N LEU A 193 18.99 -12.52 3.39
CA LEU A 193 19.73 -13.79 3.45
C LEU A 193 19.05 -14.86 2.59
N ALA A 194 17.72 -14.96 2.65
CA ALA A 194 16.96 -15.91 1.83
C ALA A 194 17.11 -15.60 0.32
N LEU A 195 16.99 -14.33 -0.07
CA LEU A 195 17.21 -13.88 -1.46
C LEU A 195 18.68 -14.02 -1.90
N GLY A 196 19.61 -14.07 -0.93
CA GLY A 196 21.03 -14.33 -1.14
C GLY A 196 21.38 -15.80 -1.37
N GLY A 197 20.43 -16.71 -1.15
CA GLY A 197 20.68 -18.15 -1.11
C GLY A 197 21.16 -18.75 -2.43
N PRO A 198 21.86 -19.90 -2.39
CA PRO A 198 22.42 -20.57 -3.57
C PRO A 198 21.36 -21.03 -4.58
N LEU A 199 20.12 -21.24 -4.12
CA LEU A 199 18.98 -21.65 -4.95
C LEU A 199 18.31 -20.49 -5.68
N MET A 200 18.66 -19.23 -5.37
CA MET A 200 18.10 -18.07 -6.05
C MET A 200 18.79 -17.81 -7.38
N ASN A 201 18.02 -17.30 -8.34
CA ASN A 201 18.55 -16.81 -9.62
C ASN A 201 19.71 -15.82 -9.36
N PRO A 202 20.85 -15.95 -10.07
CA PRO A 202 22.01 -15.07 -9.88
C PRO A 202 21.69 -13.58 -9.98
N ALA A 203 20.82 -13.17 -10.92
CA ALA A 203 20.42 -11.77 -11.08
C ALA A 203 19.62 -11.27 -9.87
N ILE A 204 18.71 -12.09 -9.33
CA ILE A 204 17.98 -11.77 -8.08
C ILE A 204 18.97 -11.64 -6.93
N ARG A 205 19.94 -12.56 -6.84
CA ARG A 205 20.96 -12.53 -5.79
C ARG A 205 21.79 -11.24 -5.85
N GLU A 206 22.23 -10.84 -7.04
CA GLU A 206 22.99 -9.61 -7.26
C GLU A 206 22.17 -8.35 -6.92
N LEU A 207 20.90 -8.33 -7.30
CA LEU A 207 20.00 -7.20 -7.12
C LEU A 207 19.06 -7.34 -5.91
N ARG A 208 19.38 -8.21 -4.94
CA ARG A 208 18.49 -8.51 -3.81
C ARG A 208 18.13 -7.30 -2.94
N MET A 209 19.09 -6.39 -2.73
CA MET A 209 18.86 -5.16 -1.96
C MET A 209 17.89 -4.21 -2.68
N PRO A 210 18.16 -3.76 -3.92
CA PRO A 210 17.23 -2.88 -4.63
C PRO A 210 15.89 -3.56 -4.93
N PHE A 211 15.87 -4.87 -5.19
CA PHE A 211 14.63 -5.63 -5.38
C PHE A 211 13.79 -5.65 -4.11
N LEU A 212 14.38 -5.96 -2.95
CA LEU A 212 13.64 -5.98 -1.69
C LEU A 212 13.13 -4.59 -1.32
N SER A 213 13.96 -3.55 -1.49
CA SER A 213 13.58 -2.16 -1.26
C SER A 213 12.39 -1.73 -2.11
N TRP A 214 12.40 -2.09 -3.41
CA TRP A 214 11.27 -1.89 -4.31
C TRP A 214 10.04 -2.67 -3.86
N PHE A 215 10.21 -3.96 -3.54
CA PHE A 215 9.11 -4.86 -3.20
C PHE A 215 8.35 -4.41 -1.95
N THR A 216 9.05 -3.88 -0.93
CA THR A 216 8.42 -3.40 0.30
C THR A 216 8.13 -1.90 0.29
N ASP A 217 8.29 -1.21 -0.84
CA ASP A 217 8.09 0.24 -0.89
C ASP A 217 6.62 0.61 -0.75
N VAL A 218 6.28 1.18 0.40
CA VAL A 218 4.92 1.62 0.67
C VAL A 218 4.58 2.96 0.02
N GLY A 219 5.60 3.67 -0.47
CA GLY A 219 5.49 4.96 -1.16
C GLY A 219 5.11 4.85 -2.64
N THR A 220 5.05 3.64 -3.20
CA THR A 220 4.66 3.38 -4.59
C THR A 220 3.55 2.33 -4.66
N PRO A 221 2.57 2.48 -5.58
CA PRO A 221 1.50 1.50 -5.74
C PRO A 221 1.93 0.28 -6.56
N VAL A 222 2.96 0.41 -7.41
CA VAL A 222 3.33 -0.61 -8.40
C VAL A 222 3.71 -1.96 -7.77
N PRO A 223 4.61 -2.02 -6.76
CA PRO A 223 5.01 -3.29 -6.16
C PRO A 223 3.84 -4.00 -5.49
N ALA A 224 2.96 -3.25 -4.82
CA ALA A 224 1.78 -3.79 -4.16
C ALA A 224 0.78 -4.36 -5.17
N TYR A 225 0.49 -3.64 -6.25
CA TYR A 225 -0.38 -4.11 -7.32
C TYR A 225 0.16 -5.40 -7.95
N ARG A 226 1.44 -5.40 -8.35
CA ARG A 226 2.09 -6.57 -8.99
C ARG A 226 2.19 -7.76 -8.04
N GLY A 227 2.54 -7.50 -6.77
CA GLY A 227 2.54 -8.47 -5.70
C GLY A 227 1.18 -9.11 -5.47
N CYS A 228 0.10 -8.31 -5.48
CA CYS A 228 -1.27 -8.83 -5.36
C CYS A 228 -1.67 -9.66 -6.58
N ALA A 229 -1.39 -9.19 -7.80
CA ALA A 229 -1.68 -9.94 -9.02
C ALA A 229 -0.99 -11.32 -9.02
N PHE A 230 0.28 -11.34 -8.60
CA PHE A 230 1.03 -12.57 -8.41
C PHE A 230 0.41 -13.47 -7.33
N ALA A 231 0.21 -12.95 -6.12
CA ALA A 231 -0.33 -13.71 -5.00
C ALA A 231 -1.72 -14.26 -5.30
N TRP A 232 -2.57 -13.50 -6.00
CA TRP A 232 -3.90 -13.92 -6.38
C TRP A 232 -3.88 -15.02 -7.43
N ALA A 233 -3.07 -14.89 -8.49
CA ALA A 233 -2.90 -15.93 -9.49
C ALA A 233 -2.48 -17.25 -8.83
N LEU A 234 -1.52 -17.19 -7.90
CA LEU A 234 -1.05 -18.35 -7.15
C LEU A 234 -2.11 -18.90 -6.19
N SER A 235 -2.89 -18.04 -5.54
CA SER A 235 -3.96 -18.44 -4.64
C SER A 235 -5.09 -19.21 -5.35
N ARG A 236 -5.26 -19.00 -6.66
CA ARG A 236 -6.27 -19.68 -7.47
C ARG A 236 -5.81 -21.03 -8.01
N LEU A 237 -4.51 -21.31 -8.00
CA LEU A 237 -4.00 -22.63 -8.32
C LEU A 237 -4.43 -23.59 -7.20
N ASN A 238 -5.01 -24.72 -7.58
CA ASN A 238 -5.30 -25.83 -6.67
C ASN A 238 -4.07 -26.75 -6.74
N PRO A 239 -3.10 -26.67 -5.81
CA PRO A 239 -1.97 -27.56 -5.87
C PRO A 239 -2.50 -28.98 -5.68
N VAL A 240 -2.49 -29.76 -6.77
CA VAL A 240 -2.83 -31.19 -6.74
C VAL A 240 -1.82 -31.86 -5.81
N GLY A 241 -2.24 -32.14 -4.57
CA GLY A 241 -1.63 -33.14 -3.68
C GLY A 241 -0.16 -32.97 -3.26
N GLY A 242 0.41 -31.76 -3.22
CA GLY A 242 1.83 -31.57 -2.88
C GLY A 242 2.09 -30.57 -1.77
N ALA A 243 2.91 -30.94 -0.80
CA ALA A 243 3.40 -30.16 0.34
C ALA A 243 4.34 -28.99 -0.06
N PHE A 244 3.96 -28.17 -1.04
CA PHE A 244 4.65 -26.91 -1.27
C PHE A 244 4.18 -25.89 -0.23
N SER A 245 5.07 -25.57 0.72
CA SER A 245 4.85 -24.44 1.63
C SER A 245 4.66 -23.16 0.82
N GLY A 246 3.88 -22.20 1.31
CA GLY A 246 3.67 -20.90 0.63
C GLY A 246 4.99 -20.20 0.26
N LEU A 247 6.06 -20.48 1.02
CA LEU A 247 7.42 -20.02 0.74
C LEU A 247 8.04 -20.66 -0.52
N GLY A 248 7.82 -21.95 -0.75
CA GLY A 248 8.32 -22.67 -1.93
C GLY A 248 7.66 -22.20 -3.22
N LEU A 249 6.35 -21.90 -3.17
CA LEU A 249 5.64 -21.31 -4.31
C LEU A 249 6.03 -19.85 -4.56
N LEU A 250 6.24 -19.07 -3.49
CA LEU A 250 6.79 -17.71 -3.62
C LEU A 250 8.15 -17.75 -4.35
N VAL A 251 9.04 -18.65 -3.94
CA VAL A 251 10.35 -18.85 -4.58
C VAL A 251 10.24 -19.22 -6.06
N ALA A 252 9.31 -20.11 -6.42
CA ALA A 252 9.14 -20.55 -7.81
C ALA A 252 8.71 -19.42 -8.77
N TYR A 253 8.08 -18.37 -8.25
CA TYR A 253 7.54 -17.28 -9.06
C TYR A 253 8.20 -15.91 -8.81
N LEU A 254 9.16 -15.84 -7.87
CA LEU A 254 10.06 -14.69 -7.70
C LEU A 254 10.63 -14.13 -9.03
N PRO A 255 10.99 -14.95 -10.05
CA PRO A 255 11.46 -14.44 -11.33
C PRO A 255 10.47 -13.49 -12.03
N ASN A 256 9.17 -13.76 -11.98
CA ASN A 256 8.17 -12.89 -12.62
C ASN A 256 8.08 -11.52 -11.92
N LEU A 257 8.09 -11.54 -10.59
CA LEU A 257 8.09 -10.30 -9.81
C LEU A 257 9.38 -9.50 -10.01
N PHE A 258 10.49 -10.21 -10.22
CA PHE A 258 11.78 -9.60 -10.52
C PHE A 258 11.82 -8.96 -11.91
N GLU A 259 11.18 -9.56 -12.91
CA GLU A 259 11.01 -8.93 -14.22
C GLU A 259 10.20 -7.62 -14.13
N ASP A 260 9.12 -7.59 -13.34
CA ASP A 260 8.36 -6.36 -13.08
C ASP A 260 9.24 -5.29 -12.42
N PHE A 261 10.08 -5.67 -11.45
CA PHE A 261 11.07 -4.79 -10.84
C PHE A 261 12.06 -4.22 -11.87
N LEU A 262 12.58 -5.05 -12.77
CA LEU A 262 13.53 -4.59 -13.79
C LEU A 262 12.88 -3.59 -14.76
N ILE A 263 11.63 -3.85 -15.16
CA ILE A 263 10.86 -2.95 -16.03
C ILE A 263 10.59 -1.62 -15.32
N ASP A 264 10.04 -1.66 -14.11
CA ASP A 264 9.65 -0.47 -13.35
C ASP A 264 10.84 0.43 -13.00
N THR A 265 12.01 -0.17 -12.79
CA THR A 265 13.24 0.57 -12.45
C THR A 265 14.13 0.91 -13.65
N GLY A 266 13.69 0.62 -14.88
CA GLY A 266 14.45 0.92 -16.11
C GLY A 266 15.78 0.16 -16.22
N ARG A 267 15.85 -1.03 -15.59
CA ARG A 267 17.03 -1.93 -15.61
C ARG A 267 16.97 -2.98 -16.70
N ARG A 268 15.99 -2.87 -17.60
CA ARG A 268 15.75 -3.72 -18.76
C ARG A 268 15.66 -2.89 -20.03
#